data_AF-A0A3B8XWJ6-F1
#
_entry.id   AF-A0A3B8XWJ6-F1
#
_cell.length_a   1.000
_cell.length_b   1.000
_cell.length_c   1.000
_cell.angle_alpha   90.00
_cell.angle_beta   90.00
_cell.angle_gamma   90.00
#
_symmetry.space_group_name_H-M   'P 1'
#
loop_
_entity.id
_entity.type
_entity.pdbx_description
1 polymer ?
#
loop_
_entity_poly.entity_id
_entity_poly.type
_entity_poly.pdbx_seq_one_letter_code
_entity_poly.pdbx_strand_id
1 'polypeptide(L)' 'MTWKVKLWKVKQIGSAVGQYLNQPLFDTKKPMVWKLSSFWYLYKIQLLEKCFNQDKPSERHYTQ' A
#
# COMPACT_ATOMS: atom_id res chain seq x y z
N MET A 1 -23.49 6.85 -0.50
CA MET A 1 -22.05 7.20 -0.51
C MET A 1 -21.20 6.45 0.54
N THR A 2 -21.71 6.15 1.73
CA THR A 2 -20.94 5.63 2.89
C THR A 2 -20.43 4.19 2.79
N TRP A 3 -21.16 3.30 2.10
CA TRP A 3 -20.81 1.88 2.00
C TRP A 3 -19.54 1.61 1.19
N LYS A 4 -19.33 2.34 0.09
CA LYS A 4 -18.10 2.22 -0.72
C LYS A 4 -16.85 2.57 0.10
N VAL A 5 -16.93 3.60 0.93
CA VAL A 5 -15.82 4.02 1.81
C VAL A 5 -15.54 2.97 2.88
N LYS A 6 -16.57 2.39 3.49
CA LYS A 6 -16.42 1.28 4.45
C LYS A 6 -15.75 0.07 3.80
N LEU A 7 -16.23 -0.35 2.64
CA LEU A 7 -15.67 -1.50 1.91
C LEU A 7 -14.21 -1.26 1.52
N TRP A 8 -13.88 -0.06 1.06
CA TRP A 8 -12.51 0.32 0.73
C TRP A 8 -11.61 0.26 1.97
N LYS A 9 -12.05 0.80 3.12
CA LYS A 9 -11.29 0.70 4.38
C LYS A 9 -11.04 -0.74 4.81
N VAL A 10 -12.06 -1.61 4.74
CA VAL A 10 -11.90 -3.04 5.08
C VAL A 10 -10.86 -3.70 4.16
N LYS A 11 -10.92 -3.42 2.85
CA LYS A 11 -9.95 -3.93 1.88
C LYS A 11 -8.52 -3.46 2.19
N GLN A 12 -8.35 -2.17 2.55
CA GLN A 12 -7.04 -1.63 2.92
C GLN A 12 -6.51 -2.28 4.21
N ILE A 13 -7.35 -2.45 5.23
CA ILE A 13 -6.95 -3.12 6.48
C ILE A 13 -6.53 -4.57 6.20
N GLY A 14 -7.32 -5.33 5.43
CA GLY A 14 -6.96 -6.70 5.06
C GLY A 14 -5.65 -6.78 4.27
N SER A 15 -5.43 -5.83 3.37
CA SER A 15 -4.16 -5.74 2.63
C SER A 15 -2.97 -5.41 3.54
N ALA A 16 -3.14 -4.48 4.49
CA ALA A 16 -2.12 -4.13 5.47
C ALA A 16 -1.76 -5.32 6.36
N VAL A 17 -2.76 -6.04 6.88
CA VAL A 17 -2.56 -7.26 7.68
C VAL A 17 -1.83 -8.32 6.87
N GLY A 18 -2.23 -8.57 5.63
CA GLY A 18 -1.56 -9.52 4.75
C GLY A 18 -0.11 -9.15 4.46
N GLN A 19 0.21 -7.86 4.31
CA GLN A 19 1.59 -7.39 4.12
C GLN A 19 2.43 -7.45 5.40
N TYR A 20 1.81 -7.24 6.56
CA TYR A 20 2.48 -7.37 7.85
C TYR A 20 2.87 -8.82 8.15
N LEU A 21 1.95 -9.75 7.92
CA LEU A 21 2.20 -11.18 8.16
C LEU A 21 3.17 -11.79 7.15
N ASN A 22 3.20 -11.27 5.93
CA ASN A 22 4.12 -11.71 4.87
C ASN A 22 5.34 -10.80 4.72
N GLN A 23 5.82 -10.18 5.79
CA GLN A 23 7.07 -9.42 5.74
C GLN A 23 8.24 -10.33 5.37
N PRO A 24 9.19 -9.85 4.53
CA PRO A 24 10.37 -10.63 4.19
C PRO A 24 11.27 -10.76 5.42
N LEU A 25 11.61 -12.00 5.78
CA LEU A 25 12.41 -12.30 6.98
C LEU A 25 13.91 -12.03 6.80
N PHE A 26 14.42 -12.08 5.56
CA PHE A 26 15.85 -12.04 5.26
C PHE A 26 16.23 -11.05 4.13
N ASP A 27 15.37 -10.08 3.83
CA ASP A 27 15.68 -9.07 2.82
C ASP A 27 16.50 -7.92 3.43
N THR A 28 17.76 -7.81 3.02
CA THR A 28 18.69 -6.76 3.47
C THR A 28 18.23 -5.35 3.07
N LYS A 29 17.40 -5.23 2.02
CA LYS A 29 16.88 -3.94 1.54
C LYS A 29 15.57 -3.55 2.24
N LYS A 30 14.85 -4.53 2.80
CA LYS A 30 13.55 -4.33 3.45
C LYS A 30 13.52 -5.10 4.78
N PRO A 31 14.16 -4.56 5.83
CA PRO A 31 14.17 -5.23 7.12
C PRO A 31 12.76 -5.37 7.67
N MET A 32 12.51 -6.48 8.36
CA MET A 32 11.23 -6.76 9.01
C MET A 32 10.92 -5.70 10.08
N VAL A 33 9.70 -5.15 10.04
CA VAL A 33 9.26 -4.09 10.96
C VAL A 33 8.30 -4.68 11.98
N TRP A 34 8.84 -5.05 13.14
CA TRP A 34 8.09 -5.68 14.24
C TRP A 34 7.12 -4.73 14.96
N LYS A 35 7.42 -3.43 14.99
CA LYS A 35 6.53 -2.45 15.63
C LYS A 35 5.35 -2.15 14.70
N LEU A 36 4.15 -2.53 15.12
CA LEU A 36 2.92 -2.31 14.37
C LEU A 36 2.70 -0.84 14.00
N SER A 37 3.03 0.09 14.91
CA SER A 37 2.92 1.54 14.66
C SER A 37 3.86 2.02 13.56
N SER A 38 5.10 1.54 13.56
CA SER A 38 6.10 1.83 12.52
C SER A 38 5.68 1.22 11.19
N PHE A 39 5.19 -0.03 11.19
CA PHE A 39 4.63 -0.65 10.00
C PHE A 39 3.47 0.15 9.42
N TRP A 40 2.52 0.57 10.27
CA TRP A 40 1.35 1.32 9.84
C TRP A 40 1.72 2.68 9.22
N TYR A 41 2.74 3.34 9.76
CA TYR A 41 3.28 4.58 9.18
C TYR A 41 3.87 4.34 7.79
N LEU A 42 4.71 3.32 7.64
CA LEU A 42 5.31 2.95 6.35
C LEU A 42 4.26 2.52 5.32
N TYR A 43 3.27 1.74 5.75
CA TYR A 43 2.16 1.31 4.90
C TYR A 43 1.37 2.50 4.33
N LYS A 44 1.13 3.54 5.15
CA LYS A 44 0.48 4.78 4.69
C LYS A 44 1.32 5.52 3.67
N ILE A 45 2.63 5.62 3.86
CA ILE A 45 3.53 6.24 2.88
C ILE A 45 3.47 5.49 1.55
N GLN A 46 3.58 4.16 1.57
CA GLN A 46 3.48 3.34 0.35
C GLN A 46 2.12 3.47 -0.34
N LEU A 47 1.04 3.64 0.42
CA LEU A 47 -0.29 3.86 -0.14
C LEU A 47 -0.35 5.22 -0.86
N LEU A 48 0.20 6.27 -0.25
CA LEU A 48 0.30 7.59 -0.85
C LEU A 48 1.16 7.57 -2.11
N GLU A 49 2.31 6.91 -2.09
CA GLU A 49 3.18 6.73 -3.26
C GLU A 49 2.45 6.02 -4.40
N LYS A 50 1.64 5.00 -4.10
CA LYS A 50 0.83 4.31 -5.11
C LYS A 50 -0.18 5.24 -5.75
N CYS A 51 -0.93 5.99 -4.94
CA CYS A 51 -1.89 6.98 -5.46
C CYS A 51 -1.18 8.05 -6.29
N PHE A 52 -0.07 8.59 -5.79
CA PHE A 52 0.73 9.58 -6.49
C PHE A 52 1.26 9.07 -7.84
N ASN A 53 1.68 7.81 -7.91
CA ASN A 53 2.13 7.19 -9.16
C ASN A 53 0.99 6.77 -10.09
N GLN A 54 -0.25 6.62 -9.60
CA GLN A 54 -1.43 6.29 -10.41
C GLN A 54 -1.93 7.49 -11.22
N ASP A 55 -1.67 8.72 -10.77
CA ASP A 55 -2.02 9.95 -11.49
C ASP A 55 -1.03 10.30 -12.62
N LYS A 56 -0.04 9.43 -12.87
CA LYS A 56 0.79 9.55 -14.07
C LYS A 56 -0.06 9.13 -15.27
N PRO A 57 -0.28 10.00 -16.27
CA PRO A 57 -0.98 9.60 -17.47
C PRO A 57 -0.23 8.41 -18.06
N SER A 58 -0.94 7.30 -18.27
CA SER A 58 -0.36 6.14 -18.92
C SER A 58 0.23 6.59 -20.25
N GLU A 59 1.54 6.46 -20.44
CA GLU A 59 2.26 6.80 -21.69
C GLU A 59 1.71 6.07 -22.94
N ARG A 60 0.72 5.18 -22.78
CA ARG A 60 0.04 4.45 -23.86
C ARG A 60 -1.01 5.27 -24.63
N HIS A 61 -1.19 6.55 -24.33
CA HIS A 61 -2.18 7.39 -25.01
C HIS A 61 -1.63 8.23 -26.19
N TYR A 62 -0.34 8.13 -26.54
CA TYR A 62 0.28 9.01 -27.55
C TYR A 62 0.90 8.29 -28.77
N THR A 63 0.60 7.01 -29.00
CA THR A 63 0.93 6.36 -30.28
C THR A 63 -0.36 6.07 -31.02
N GLN A 64 -0.82 7.06 -31.77
CA GLN A 64 -1.82 6.94 -32.82
C GLN A 64 -1.22 7.45 -34.12
#